data_AF-A0A7X6TXF8-F1
#
_entry.id   AF-A0A7X6TXF8-F1
#
_cell.length_a   1.000
_cell.length_b   1.000
_cell.length_c   1.000
_cell.angle_alpha   90.00
_cell.angle_beta   90.00
_cell.angle_gamma   90.00
#
_symmetry.space_group_name_H-M   'P 1'
#
loop_
_entity.id
_entity.type
_entity.pdbx_description
1 polymer ?
#
loop_
_entity_poly.entity_id
_entity_poly.type
_entity_poly.pdbx_seq_one_letter_code
_entity_poly.pdbx_strand_id
1 'polypeptide(L)'
;MKNKIIIVLIGLSMLGIFSCNSSSNLDIDSNSKVKSTEIVFKSERGFGSDTFEIHKFTLVNPNKINGFKNYDDNFKTSLKFFSDSIDESLKKYDSDRLYSNIDKVINAGDSIYKSLDYGDEIKLYIYSPKLNDGYFIYLKI
;
A
#
# COMPACT_ATOMS: atom_id res chain seq x y z
N MET A 1 57.12 10.20 15.75
CA MET A 1 56.09 11.17 15.32
C MET A 1 55.56 10.80 13.95
N LYS A 2 54.30 10.34 13.90
CA LYS A 2 53.28 10.62 12.86
C LYS A 2 52.11 9.69 13.14
N ASN A 3 51.13 10.22 13.87
CA ASN A 3 49.83 9.61 14.06
C ASN A 3 49.13 9.51 12.69
N LYS A 4 48.56 8.35 12.37
CA LYS A 4 47.49 8.26 11.37
C LYS A 4 46.38 7.38 11.93
N ILE A 5 45.40 8.07 12.48
CA ILE A 5 44.06 7.60 12.78
C ILE A 5 43.44 7.18 11.44
N ILE A 6 43.06 5.92 11.29
CA ILE A 6 42.19 5.49 10.18
C ILE A 6 40.78 5.38 10.74
N ILE A 7 39.93 6.26 10.22
CA ILE A 7 38.55 6.49 10.59
C ILE A 7 37.71 5.28 10.18
N VAL A 8 36.99 4.72 11.15
CA VAL A 8 35.94 3.71 10.99
C VAL A 8 34.79 4.33 10.20
N LEU A 9 34.48 3.83 9.01
CA LEU A 9 33.24 4.17 8.29
C LEU A 9 32.20 3.08 8.56
N ILE A 10 31.48 3.24 9.67
CA ILE A 10 30.25 2.52 9.95
C ILE A 10 29.19 3.04 8.98
N GLY A 11 28.91 2.26 7.93
CA GLY A 11 27.73 2.43 7.10
C GLY A 11 26.49 1.96 7.86
N LEU A 12 26.11 2.68 8.91
CA LEU A 12 24.76 2.59 9.47
C LEU A 12 23.84 3.19 8.41
N SER A 13 23.36 2.36 7.47
CA SER A 13 22.22 2.73 6.64
C SER A 13 21.05 2.89 7.61
N MET A 14 20.76 4.15 7.94
CA MET A 14 19.55 4.53 8.65
C MET A 14 18.36 3.97 7.86
N LEU A 15 17.82 2.85 8.33
CA LEU A 15 16.42 2.53 8.17
C LEU A 15 15.67 3.61 8.94
N GLY A 16 15.51 4.76 8.30
CA GLY A 16 14.55 5.76 8.71
C GLY A 16 13.18 5.14 8.57
N ILE A 17 12.74 4.44 9.60
CA ILE A 17 11.33 4.16 9.82
C ILE A 17 10.73 5.53 10.12
N PHE A 18 10.38 6.26 9.06
CA PHE A 18 9.42 7.32 9.17
C PHE A 18 8.10 6.65 9.53
N SER A 19 7.85 6.45 10.83
CA SER A 19 6.48 6.40 11.34
C SER A 19 5.89 7.78 11.16
N CYS A 20 5.54 8.09 9.92
CA CYS A 20 4.63 9.17 9.64
C CYS A 20 3.29 8.68 10.19
N ASN A 21 2.93 9.16 11.38
CA ASN A 21 1.54 9.20 11.83
C ASN A 21 0.79 10.20 10.96
N SER A 22 0.75 9.94 9.65
CA SER A 22 -0.35 10.40 8.83
C SER A 22 -1.48 9.49 9.22
N SER A 23 -2.34 9.99 10.11
CA SER A 23 -3.76 9.65 10.09
C SER A 23 -4.30 10.10 8.74
N SER A 24 -3.86 9.48 7.64
CA SER A 24 -4.69 9.41 6.46
C SER A 24 -5.96 8.77 6.97
N ASN A 25 -7.07 9.48 6.87
CA ASN A 25 -8.39 8.89 7.01
C ASN A 25 -8.48 7.84 5.90
N LEU A 26 -7.92 6.66 6.17
CA LEU A 26 -8.27 5.44 5.50
C LEU A 26 -9.78 5.36 5.66
N ASP A 27 -10.52 5.40 4.55
CA ASP A 27 -11.96 5.13 4.53
C ASP A 27 -12.25 3.63 4.79
N ILE A 28 -11.37 3.00 5.56
CA ILE A 28 -11.62 1.81 6.34
C ILE A 28 -12.58 2.27 7.43
N ASP A 29 -13.75 1.66 7.42
CA ASP A 29 -14.93 2.07 8.19
C ASP A 29 -14.60 2.40 9.67
N SER A 30 -15.38 3.31 10.27
CA SER A 30 -15.20 3.82 11.64
C SER A 30 -15.03 2.73 12.72
N ASN A 31 -15.52 1.51 12.45
CA ASN A 31 -15.41 0.35 13.33
C ASN A 31 -14.06 -0.40 13.24
N SER A 32 -13.31 -0.24 12.15
CA SER A 32 -12.00 -0.88 11.94
C SER A 32 -10.90 0.14 12.20
N LYS A 33 -10.49 0.23 13.47
CA LYS A 33 -9.41 1.13 13.86
C LYS A 33 -8.09 0.69 13.23
N VAL A 34 -7.51 1.55 12.40
CA VAL A 34 -6.20 1.35 11.79
C VAL A 34 -5.12 1.40 12.87
N LYS A 35 -4.22 0.42 12.86
CA LYS A 35 -3.09 0.33 13.78
C LYS A 35 -1.85 1.03 13.20
N SER A 36 -1.59 0.85 11.91
CA SER A 36 -0.46 1.45 11.22
C SER A 36 -0.80 1.65 9.74
N THR A 37 -0.25 2.72 9.15
CA THR A 37 -0.30 2.98 7.71
C THR A 37 1.09 3.41 7.24
N GLU A 38 1.51 2.94 6.08
CA GLU A 38 2.78 3.29 5.45
C GLU A 38 2.58 3.45 3.93
N ILE A 39 3.08 4.53 3.35
CA ILE A 39 3.13 4.66 1.88
C ILE A 39 4.29 3.78 1.38
N VAL A 40 3.95 2.72 0.65
CA VAL A 40 4.95 1.78 0.09
C VAL A 40 5.26 2.07 -1.37
N PHE A 41 4.39 2.82 -2.05
CA PHE A 41 4.65 3.36 -3.38
C PHE A 41 3.94 4.70 -3.57
N LYS A 42 4.60 5.60 -4.28
CA LYS A 42 4.03 6.86 -4.76
C LYS A 42 4.65 7.16 -6.11
N SER A 43 3.82 7.35 -7.14
CA SER A 43 4.32 7.69 -8.46
C SER A 43 5.00 9.06 -8.44
N GLU A 44 6.13 9.18 -9.15
CA GLU A 44 6.70 10.48 -9.50
C GLU A 44 5.83 11.09 -10.59
N ARG A 45 5.38 12.34 -10.41
CA ARG A 45 4.44 13.00 -11.31
C ARG A 45 4.98 13.03 -12.75
N GLY A 46 4.19 12.56 -13.71
CA GLY A 46 4.31 12.93 -15.13
C GLY A 46 3.55 14.24 -15.42
N PHE A 47 3.51 14.71 -16.67
CA PHE A 47 2.65 15.83 -17.07
C PHE A 47 1.18 15.52 -16.73
N GLY A 48 0.60 16.15 -15.70
CA GLY A 48 -0.76 15.90 -15.20
C GLY A 48 -0.94 16.23 -13.71
N SER A 49 -2.17 16.14 -13.19
CA SER A 49 -2.47 16.23 -11.75
C SER A 49 -2.72 14.87 -11.10
N ASP A 50 -2.61 13.81 -11.91
CA ASP A 50 -2.92 12.44 -11.53
C ASP A 50 -1.96 11.97 -10.44
N THR A 51 -2.52 11.28 -9.44
CA THR A 51 -1.76 10.78 -8.29
C THR A 51 -2.02 9.29 -8.16
N PHE A 52 -0.94 8.50 -8.08
CA PHE A 52 -1.03 7.07 -7.81
C PHE A 52 -0.20 6.72 -6.58
N GLU A 53 -0.84 6.13 -5.58
CA GLU A 53 -0.20 5.74 -4.33
C GLU A 53 -0.64 4.34 -3.91
N ILE A 54 0.28 3.58 -3.32
CA ILE A 54 -0.03 2.31 -2.65
C ILE A 54 0.42 2.46 -1.21
N HIS A 55 -0.50 2.14 -0.33
CA HIS A 55 -0.29 2.20 1.11
C HIS A 55 -0.48 0.81 1.69
N LYS A 56 0.38 0.46 2.63
CA LYS A 56 0.25 -0.72 3.48
C LYS A 56 -0.45 -0.32 4.77
N PHE A 57 -1.34 -1.17 5.28
CA PHE A 57 -1.97 -0.93 6.57
C PHE A 57 -2.18 -2.23 7.36
N THR A 58 -2.35 -2.07 8.68
CA THR A 58 -2.79 -3.14 9.58
C THR A 58 -3.92 -2.63 10.49
N LEU A 59 -4.74 -3.53 11.01
CA LEU A 59 -5.86 -3.18 11.88
C LEU A 59 -5.58 -3.55 13.33
N VAL A 60 -6.17 -2.78 14.26
CA VAL A 60 -6.16 -3.12 15.68
C VAL A 60 -7.00 -4.37 15.95
N ASN A 61 -8.14 -4.49 15.25
CA ASN A 61 -9.06 -5.62 15.36
C ASN A 61 -9.24 -6.28 13.99
N PRO A 62 -8.48 -7.34 13.67
CA PRO A 62 -8.44 -7.91 12.32
C PRO A 62 -9.78 -8.40 11.78
N ASN A 63 -10.68 -8.81 12.68
CA ASN A 63 -11.99 -9.39 12.33
C ASN A 63 -13.13 -8.36 12.34
N LYS A 64 -12.88 -7.11 12.76
CA LYS A 64 -13.91 -6.06 12.84
C LYS A 64 -13.82 -5.12 11.64
N ILE A 65 -14.11 -5.68 10.46
CA ILE A 65 -14.06 -4.96 9.19
C ILE A 65 -15.41 -5.08 8.48
N ASN A 66 -15.92 -3.95 7.98
CA ASN A 66 -17.27 -3.83 7.42
C ASN A 66 -17.24 -3.20 6.03
N GLY A 67 -18.21 -3.55 5.19
CA GLY A 67 -18.29 -3.08 3.81
C GLY A 67 -17.25 -3.71 2.86
N PHE A 68 -16.47 -4.67 3.35
CA PHE A 68 -15.59 -5.50 2.53
C PHE A 68 -16.35 -6.71 2.01
N LYS A 69 -16.05 -7.09 0.78
CA LYS A 69 -16.60 -8.25 0.09
C LYS A 69 -15.55 -9.34 0.02
N ASN A 70 -15.99 -10.60 -0.03
CA ASN A 70 -15.11 -11.72 -0.37
C ASN A 70 -14.61 -11.57 -1.80
N TYR A 71 -13.45 -12.16 -2.07
CA TYR A 71 -12.88 -12.24 -3.41
C TYR A 71 -13.88 -12.76 -4.45
N ASP A 72 -14.14 -11.98 -5.49
CA ASP A 72 -15.07 -12.30 -6.59
C ASP A 72 -14.51 -11.81 -7.94
N ASP A 73 -15.26 -11.99 -9.03
CA ASP A 73 -14.83 -11.53 -10.35
C ASP A 73 -14.82 -9.99 -10.49
N ASN A 74 -15.59 -9.28 -9.67
CA ASN A 74 -15.54 -7.82 -9.61
C ASN A 74 -14.20 -7.35 -9.04
N PHE A 75 -13.67 -8.03 -8.02
CA PHE A 75 -12.33 -7.76 -7.51
C PHE A 75 -11.27 -7.89 -8.60
N LYS A 76 -11.29 -9.00 -9.36
CA LYS A 76 -10.33 -9.19 -10.46
C LYS A 76 -10.40 -8.07 -11.47
N THR A 77 -11.62 -7.60 -11.77
CA THR A 77 -11.86 -6.48 -12.69
C THR A 77 -11.29 -5.18 -12.14
N SER A 78 -11.54 -4.85 -10.86
CA SER A 78 -10.95 -3.67 -10.20
C SER A 78 -9.43 -3.76 -10.15
N LEU A 79 -8.87 -4.90 -9.72
CA LEU A 79 -7.43 -5.09 -9.66
C LEU A 79 -6.79 -4.93 -11.05
N LYS A 80 -7.41 -5.49 -12.08
CA LYS A 80 -6.95 -5.33 -13.47
C LYS A 80 -6.99 -3.86 -13.91
N PHE A 81 -8.07 -3.13 -13.63
CA PHE A 81 -8.15 -1.70 -13.94
C PHE A 81 -7.01 -0.91 -13.29
N PHE A 82 -6.71 -1.18 -12.01
CA PHE A 82 -5.57 -0.57 -11.33
C PHE A 82 -4.25 -1.00 -11.97
N SER A 83 -4.06 -2.29 -12.25
CA SER A 83 -2.85 -2.83 -12.89
C SER A 83 -2.59 -2.21 -14.27
N ASP A 84 -3.63 -2.01 -15.08
CA ASP A 84 -3.53 -1.40 -16.40
C ASP A 84 -3.18 0.11 -16.28
N SER A 85 -3.70 0.79 -15.24
CA SER A 85 -3.40 2.21 -14.95
C SER A 85 -1.97 2.41 -14.40
N ILE A 86 -1.37 1.33 -13.89
CA ILE A 86 -0.06 1.33 -13.26
C ILE A 86 1.10 1.21 -14.28
N ASP A 87 0.83 0.69 -15.48
CA ASP A 87 1.85 0.14 -16.39
C ASP A 87 2.77 1.19 -17.06
N GLU A 88 2.55 2.48 -16.87
CA GLU A 88 3.49 3.54 -17.28
C GLU A 88 4.36 4.09 -16.14
N SER A 89 3.85 4.09 -14.90
CA SER A 89 4.52 4.75 -13.76
C SER A 89 5.34 3.79 -12.89
N LEU A 90 5.00 2.50 -12.85
CA LEU A 90 5.70 1.49 -12.03
C LEU A 90 6.78 0.70 -12.75
N LYS A 91 6.88 0.75 -14.09
CA LYS A 91 7.92 0.05 -14.88
C LYS A 91 9.37 0.41 -14.50
N LYS A 92 9.57 1.48 -13.74
CA LYS A 92 10.87 1.95 -13.24
C LYS A 92 11.19 1.58 -11.79
N TYR A 93 10.20 1.13 -11.01
CA TYR A 93 10.37 0.81 -9.59
C TYR A 93 10.49 -0.69 -9.37
N ASP A 94 10.85 -1.14 -8.16
CA ASP A 94 10.87 -2.55 -7.73
C ASP A 94 9.42 -3.12 -7.64
N SER A 95 8.71 -3.05 -8.76
CA SER A 95 7.32 -3.44 -8.95
C SER A 95 7.13 -4.90 -8.57
N ASP A 96 8.10 -5.75 -8.92
CA ASP A 96 8.06 -7.20 -8.68
C ASP A 96 7.93 -7.51 -7.20
N ARG A 97 8.65 -6.77 -6.34
CA ARG A 97 8.55 -6.96 -4.89
C ARG A 97 7.26 -6.41 -4.31
N LEU A 98 6.77 -5.28 -4.81
CA LEU A 98 5.51 -4.68 -4.37
C LEU A 98 4.33 -5.60 -4.72
N TYR A 99 4.27 -6.06 -5.97
CA TYR A 99 3.27 -7.02 -6.44
C TYR A 99 3.36 -8.34 -5.69
N SER A 100 4.57 -8.87 -5.46
CA SER A 100 4.75 -10.09 -4.67
C SER A 100 4.14 -9.99 -3.26
N ASN A 101 4.19 -8.81 -2.64
CA ASN A 101 3.61 -8.62 -1.30
C ASN A 101 2.08 -8.49 -1.33
N ILE A 102 1.52 -7.83 -2.34
CA ILE A 102 0.06 -7.76 -2.54
C ILE A 102 -0.49 -9.16 -2.89
N ASP A 103 0.23 -9.91 -3.74
CA ASP A 103 -0.10 -11.28 -4.13
C ASP A 103 -0.15 -12.21 -2.93
N LYS A 104 0.73 -12.06 -1.94
CA LYS A 104 0.65 -12.85 -0.71
C LYS A 104 -0.64 -12.62 0.05
N VAL A 105 -1.13 -11.39 0.10
CA VAL A 105 -2.41 -11.08 0.75
C VAL A 105 -3.54 -11.69 -0.07
N ILE A 106 -3.57 -11.46 -1.38
CA ILE A 106 -4.58 -12.01 -2.30
C ILE A 106 -4.67 -13.55 -2.18
N ASN A 107 -3.53 -14.22 -2.17
CA ASN A 107 -3.45 -15.69 -2.15
C ASN A 107 -3.55 -16.30 -0.74
N ALA A 108 -3.79 -15.49 0.31
CA ALA A 108 -3.94 -16.00 1.68
C ALA A 108 -5.19 -16.89 1.87
N GLY A 109 -6.15 -16.83 0.94
CA GLY A 109 -7.38 -17.63 0.93
C GLY A 109 -8.52 -17.05 1.77
N ASP A 110 -8.26 -15.99 2.53
CA ASP A 110 -9.24 -15.24 3.34
C ASP A 110 -9.30 -13.76 2.95
N SER A 111 -8.75 -13.42 1.79
CA SER A 111 -8.69 -12.05 1.30
C SER A 111 -10.07 -11.48 1.05
N ILE A 112 -10.25 -10.26 1.53
CA ILE A 112 -11.45 -9.45 1.32
C ILE A 112 -11.05 -8.10 0.74
N TYR A 113 -11.98 -7.48 0.01
CA TYR A 113 -11.71 -6.23 -0.70
C TYR A 113 -12.85 -5.22 -0.55
N LYS A 114 -12.53 -3.95 -0.77
CA LYS A 114 -13.51 -2.86 -0.87
C LYS A 114 -13.03 -1.89 -1.94
N SER A 115 -13.91 -1.56 -2.89
CA SER A 115 -13.64 -0.52 -3.89
C SER A 115 -14.54 0.68 -3.61
N LEU A 116 -13.98 1.88 -3.67
CA LEU A 116 -14.67 3.16 -3.54
C LEU A 116 -14.32 4.01 -4.76
N ASP A 117 -15.34 4.52 -5.42
CA ASP A 117 -15.21 5.39 -6.59
C ASP A 117 -15.99 6.68 -6.32
N TYR A 118 -15.28 7.80 -6.36
CA TYR A 118 -15.80 9.14 -6.12
C TYR A 118 -15.76 10.00 -7.40
N GLY A 119 -15.54 9.39 -8.57
CA GLY A 119 -15.47 10.06 -9.87
C GLY A 119 -14.03 10.41 -10.27
N ASP A 120 -13.40 11.35 -9.57
CA ASP A 120 -12.00 11.75 -9.77
C ASP A 120 -11.01 10.97 -8.87
N GLU A 121 -11.53 10.26 -7.87
CA GLU A 121 -10.74 9.47 -6.92
C GLU A 121 -11.28 8.04 -6.81
N ILE A 122 -10.37 7.07 -6.96
CA ILE A 122 -10.68 5.64 -6.84
C ILE A 122 -9.76 5.04 -5.78
N LYS A 123 -10.34 4.29 -4.84
CA LYS A 123 -9.63 3.57 -3.77
C LYS A 123 -9.98 2.08 -3.82
N LEU A 124 -8.97 1.22 -3.92
CA LEU A 124 -9.12 -0.23 -3.80
C LEU A 124 -8.38 -0.73 -2.56
N TYR A 125 -9.14 -1.23 -1.60
CA TYR A 125 -8.63 -1.88 -0.39
C TYR A 125 -8.60 -3.39 -0.58
N ILE A 126 -7.52 -4.03 -0.14
CA ILE A 126 -7.29 -5.48 -0.12
C ILE A 126 -6.76 -5.84 1.25
N TYR A 127 -7.31 -6.86 1.89
CA TYR A 127 -6.96 -7.18 3.27
C TYR A 127 -7.15 -8.67 3.58
N SER A 128 -6.20 -9.25 4.32
CA SER A 128 -6.31 -10.59 4.90
C SER A 128 -6.45 -10.47 6.42
N PRO A 129 -7.61 -10.81 7.01
CA PRO A 129 -7.78 -10.88 8.46
C PRO A 129 -6.79 -11.80 9.18
N LYS A 130 -6.45 -12.94 8.58
CA LYS A 130 -5.51 -13.93 9.13
C LYS A 130 -4.09 -13.41 9.19
N LEU A 131 -3.64 -12.68 8.16
CA LEU A 131 -2.32 -12.06 8.15
C LEU A 131 -2.30 -10.74 8.94
N ASN A 132 -3.48 -10.13 9.15
CA ASN A 132 -3.62 -8.73 9.57
C ASN A 132 -2.75 -7.80 8.71
N ASP A 133 -2.76 -8.05 7.41
CA ASP A 133 -1.97 -7.31 6.43
C ASP A 133 -2.88 -6.87 5.29
N GLY A 134 -2.76 -5.60 4.91
CA GLY A 134 -3.62 -4.97 3.93
C GLY A 134 -2.90 -3.91 3.12
N TYR A 135 -3.44 -3.68 1.93
CA TYR A 135 -3.00 -2.64 1.02
C TYR A 135 -4.21 -1.85 0.56
N PHE A 136 -4.05 -0.53 0.43
CA PHE A 136 -4.97 0.24 -0.40
C PHE A 136 -4.23 0.95 -1.51
N ILE A 137 -4.84 0.90 -2.68
CA ILE A 137 -4.38 1.53 -3.90
C ILE A 137 -5.25 2.76 -4.11
N TYR A 138 -4.61 3.92 -4.27
CA TYR A 138 -5.27 5.19 -4.51
C TYR A 138 -4.87 5.70 -5.89
N LEU A 139 -5.88 6.05 -6.66
CA LEU A 139 -5.75 6.73 -7.93
C LEU A 139 -6.58 8.01 -7.87
N LYS A 140 -5.98 9.13 -8.22
CA LYS A 140 -6.64 10.40 -8.52
C LYS A 140 -6.37 10.76 -9.97
N ILE A 141 -7.40 11.12 -10.72
CA ILE A 141 -7.37 11.51 -12.14
C ILE A 141 -7.75 12.98 -12.27
#